data_AF-A0A8J4V9N2-F1
#
_entry.id   AF-A0A8J4V9N2-F1
#
_cell.length_a   1.000
_cell.length_b   1.000
_cell.length_c   1.000
_cell.angle_alpha   90.00
_cell.angle_beta   90.00
_cell.angle_gamma   90.00
#
_symmetry.space_group_name_H-M   'P 1'
#
loop_
_entity.id
_entity.type
_entity.pdbx_description
1 polymer ?
#
loop_
_entity_poly.entity_id
_entity_poly.type
_entity_poly.pdbx_seq_one_letter_code
_entity_poly.pdbx_strand_id
1 'polypeptide(L)'
;MDEIIGVLSITIVDAKDLPKMDLNGHADPYTEIHFGGKKIFKTETIKKTLSPTWNATHKILIHKSEENYHLTFKVWDWDKATQNDFIGETTLDVKSLLDNIIVDQNYNIMKKEKERGKLHILSKLITKEEVSNAFWSSILTHFSIDGDNTLNEFEFVALITTLDPDYPEPDINLLFKKSDLDGDGTISIKELENLFFSTPEGKALTKHLLADNLDLMWEAYAVSDSFSTIADNIFHKDFQNSLKETDGHHKKVKTILVHNRENGKLDIEKIPSYIQVSLRVMYSTSAGRSAVNNSKVKKLMKYLTAKTGKKYNNPDSVKEIPHFIKFHELNTQEILDPLTSFKTFNEFFYRKLKPSARPVFEPTNPKNAVCPADCRLHVFPTLKIATELWIKGKSFQIASLIQDEQLAQQYEDGSLVIARLAPQDYHRFHVPVTGIIGPSKPIDGTYFTVNPIAIREDIDVYCENKRCVTQIDSEYFGKVLFISVGATLVGSINLTTTEGQHVTKGDEQGYFAFGGSTILLLFKKNTIQFDTDLIVNSTKPIETLVKVGTSLGNSVL
;
A
#
# COMPACT_ATOMS: atom_id res chain seq x y z
N MET A 1 16.03 28.81 18.35
CA MET A 1 15.11 27.80 18.87
C MET A 1 15.84 27.06 19.98
N ASP A 2 15.12 26.59 20.99
CA ASP A 2 15.70 25.80 22.09
C ASP A 2 16.03 24.40 21.56
N GLU A 3 17.29 23.99 21.68
CA GLU A 3 17.82 22.77 21.07
C GLU A 3 17.16 21.52 21.67
N ILE A 4 16.81 20.54 20.84
CA ILE A 4 16.30 19.24 21.29
C ILE A 4 17.48 18.33 21.64
N ILE A 5 17.49 17.79 22.86
CA ILE A 5 18.50 16.83 23.32
C ILE A 5 18.15 15.41 22.84
N GLY A 6 16.88 15.02 22.93
CA GLY A 6 16.45 13.67 22.61
C GLY A 6 14.99 13.40 22.93
N VAL A 7 14.56 12.16 22.68
CA VAL A 7 13.22 11.67 23.06
C VAL A 7 13.35 10.64 24.17
N LEU A 8 12.74 10.91 25.32
CA LEU A 8 12.65 9.95 26.41
C LEU A 8 11.39 9.09 26.21
N SER A 9 11.59 7.80 25.96
CA SER A 9 10.52 6.80 25.98
C SER A 9 10.38 6.23 27.37
N ILE A 10 9.29 6.54 28.04
CA ILE A 10 9.00 6.13 29.42
C ILE A 10 7.91 5.06 29.42
N THR A 11 8.24 3.88 29.89
CA THR A 11 7.34 2.75 30.06
C THR A 11 7.05 2.54 31.53
N ILE A 12 5.78 2.63 31.91
CA ILE A 12 5.29 2.20 33.21
C ILE A 12 4.98 0.71 33.10
N VAL A 13 5.86 -0.13 33.65
CA VAL A 13 5.81 -1.59 33.49
C VAL A 13 4.77 -2.18 34.45
N ASP A 14 5.05 -2.11 35.74
CA ASP A 14 4.20 -2.62 36.81
C ASP A 14 4.34 -1.79 38.09
N ALA A 15 3.48 -2.04 39.06
CA ALA A 15 3.70 -1.66 40.45
C ALA A 15 3.51 -2.87 41.36
N LYS A 16 4.10 -2.83 42.55
CA LYS A 16 4.02 -3.91 43.55
C LYS A 16 3.81 -3.33 44.95
N ASP A 17 3.22 -4.16 45.80
CA ASP A 17 3.02 -3.89 47.22
C ASP A 17 2.23 -2.61 47.49
N LEU A 18 1.26 -2.30 46.62
CA LEU A 18 0.38 -1.15 46.82
C LEU A 18 -0.53 -1.37 48.05
N PRO A 19 -0.88 -0.29 48.79
CA PRO A 19 -1.79 -0.38 49.92
C PRO A 19 -3.20 -0.75 49.44
N LYS A 20 -3.94 -1.44 50.32
CA LYS A 20 -5.39 -1.61 50.17
C LYS A 20 -6.06 -0.25 50.36
N MET A 21 -6.83 0.17 49.36
CA MET A 21 -7.51 1.47 49.36
C MET A 21 -9.03 1.27 49.44
N ASP A 22 -9.54 0.21 48.81
CA ASP A 22 -10.95 -0.16 48.89
C ASP A 22 -11.31 -1.04 50.10
N LEU A 23 -12.58 -0.96 50.53
CA LEU A 23 -13.19 -1.75 51.62
C LEU A 23 -13.14 -3.28 51.41
N ASN A 24 -13.06 -3.73 50.16
CA ASN A 24 -12.94 -5.14 49.75
C ASN A 24 -11.48 -5.61 49.60
N GLY A 25 -10.52 -4.80 50.07
CA GLY A 25 -9.14 -5.21 50.30
C GLY A 25 -8.25 -5.23 49.06
N HIS A 26 -8.62 -4.48 48.02
CA HIS A 26 -7.84 -4.27 46.80
C HIS A 26 -7.71 -2.76 46.50
N ALA A 27 -7.21 -2.43 45.32
CA ALA A 27 -7.22 -1.10 44.71
C ALA A 27 -7.52 -1.26 43.21
N ASP A 28 -7.95 -0.19 42.56
CA ASP A 28 -8.10 -0.01 41.12
C ASP A 28 -7.02 0.98 40.61
N PRO A 29 -5.71 0.63 40.63
CA PRO A 29 -4.65 1.57 40.40
C PRO A 29 -4.50 2.05 38.95
N TYR A 30 -4.14 3.32 38.79
CA TYR A 30 -3.59 3.92 37.57
C TYR A 30 -2.45 4.88 37.90
N THR A 31 -1.58 5.15 36.92
CA THR A 31 -0.43 6.05 37.08
C THR A 31 -0.51 7.22 36.11
N GLU A 32 -0.16 8.42 36.58
CA GLU A 32 -0.03 9.63 35.76
C GLU A 32 1.44 10.06 35.67
N ILE A 33 1.87 10.54 34.51
CA ILE A 33 3.18 11.19 34.33
C ILE A 33 2.96 12.69 34.24
N HIS A 34 3.71 13.44 35.02
CA HIS A 34 3.73 14.90 35.02
C HIS A 34 5.11 15.43 34.63
N PHE A 35 5.14 16.42 33.74
CA PHE A 35 6.35 17.07 33.24
C PHE A 35 6.11 18.59 33.13
N GLY A 36 7.05 19.41 33.60
CA GLY A 36 6.88 20.87 33.61
C GLY A 36 5.64 21.35 34.39
N GLY A 37 5.22 20.59 35.41
CA GLY A 37 4.01 20.87 36.21
C GLY A 37 2.68 20.53 35.53
N LYS A 38 2.70 19.91 34.34
CA LYS A 38 1.49 19.49 33.61
C LYS A 38 1.41 17.97 33.56
N LYS A 39 0.19 17.43 33.62
CA LYS A 39 -0.05 16.02 33.32
C LYS A 39 0.07 15.78 31.81
N ILE A 40 0.96 14.87 31.42
CA ILE A 40 1.22 14.53 30.02
C ILE A 40 0.72 13.13 29.64
N PHE A 41 0.57 12.22 30.61
CA PHE A 41 0.13 10.85 30.36
C PHE A 41 -0.65 10.26 31.53
N LYS A 42 -1.51 9.27 31.23
CA LYS A 42 -2.24 8.46 32.20
C LYS A 42 -2.39 7.02 31.66
N THR A 43 -2.07 6.03 32.49
CA THR A 43 -2.27 4.61 32.17
C THR A 43 -3.75 4.20 32.23
N GLU A 44 -4.07 3.02 31.70
CA GLU A 44 -5.33 2.37 32.03
C GLU A 44 -5.44 2.07 33.53
N THR A 45 -6.69 1.97 34.00
CA THR A 45 -7.01 1.54 35.35
C THR A 45 -7.12 0.02 35.39
N ILE A 46 -6.29 -0.64 36.18
CA ILE A 46 -6.37 -2.09 36.38
C ILE A 46 -7.15 -2.37 37.66
N LYS A 47 -8.22 -3.15 37.57
CA LYS A 47 -9.14 -3.32 38.69
C LYS A 47 -8.70 -4.40 39.66
N LYS A 48 -8.99 -4.19 40.94
CA LYS A 48 -8.87 -5.15 42.04
C LYS A 48 -7.49 -5.81 42.13
N THR A 49 -6.44 -5.00 42.16
CA THR A 49 -5.06 -5.49 42.30
C THR A 49 -4.20 -4.53 43.12
N LEU A 50 -3.24 -5.10 43.86
CA LEU A 50 -2.18 -4.34 44.54
C LEU A 50 -0.85 -4.44 43.78
N SER A 51 -0.83 -5.21 42.69
CA SER A 51 0.34 -5.40 41.83
C SER A 51 -0.08 -5.31 40.35
N PRO A 52 -0.51 -4.13 39.87
CA PRO A 52 -0.92 -3.93 38.49
C PRO A 52 0.25 -4.03 37.52
N THR A 53 -0.03 -4.52 36.30
CA THR A 53 0.90 -4.48 35.17
C THR A 53 0.23 -3.70 34.05
N TRP A 54 0.88 -2.62 33.59
CA TRP A 54 0.33 -1.74 32.55
C TRP A 54 1.07 -1.89 31.22
N ASN A 55 2.40 -2.05 31.23
CA ASN A 55 3.24 -2.00 30.03
C ASN A 55 2.90 -0.81 29.11
N ALA A 56 2.67 0.36 29.73
CA ALA A 56 2.17 1.54 29.03
C ALA A 56 3.30 2.53 28.78
N THR A 57 3.52 2.90 27.52
CA THR A 57 4.64 3.74 27.08
C THR A 57 4.18 5.13 26.68
N HIS A 58 4.94 6.16 27.05
CA HIS A 58 4.78 7.53 26.60
C HIS A 58 6.13 8.12 26.21
N LYS A 59 6.18 8.84 25.09
CA LYS A 59 7.39 9.51 24.60
C LYS A 59 7.33 11.00 24.91
N ILE A 60 8.46 11.56 25.35
CA ILE A 60 8.59 12.96 25.74
C ILE A 60 9.75 13.56 24.96
N LEU A 61 9.49 14.65 24.26
CA LEU A 61 10.53 15.44 23.62
C LEU A 61 11.19 16.33 24.68
N ILE A 62 12.52 16.26 24.79
CA ILE A 62 13.28 17.02 25.80
C ILE A 62 14.10 18.11 25.14
N HIS A 63 13.80 19.36 25.48
CA HIS A 63 14.59 20.51 25.07
C HIS A 63 15.74 20.79 26.04
N LYS A 64 16.75 21.54 25.58
CA LYS A 64 17.95 21.87 26.35
C LYS A 64 17.62 22.69 27.60
N SER A 65 16.64 23.57 27.54
CA SER A 65 16.17 24.31 28.72
C SER A 65 15.48 23.42 29.77
N GLU A 66 15.06 22.21 29.39
CA GLU A 66 14.32 21.26 30.24
C GLU A 66 15.22 20.17 30.84
N GLU A 67 16.53 20.20 30.59
CA GLU A 67 17.49 19.20 31.08
C GLU A 67 17.45 19.03 32.61
N ASN A 68 17.17 20.11 33.34
CA ASN A 68 17.11 20.13 34.80
C ASN A 68 15.67 19.98 35.34
N TYR A 69 14.72 19.59 34.49
CA TYR A 69 13.34 19.33 34.91
C TYR A 69 13.24 17.96 35.57
N HIS A 70 12.07 17.70 36.15
CA HIS A 70 11.76 16.45 36.82
C HIS A 70 10.51 15.83 36.19
N LEU A 71 10.50 14.50 36.12
CA LEU A 71 9.32 13.69 35.81
C LEU A 71 8.71 13.20 37.12
N THR A 72 7.46 13.56 37.38
CA THR A 72 6.72 13.11 38.56
C THR A 72 5.69 12.07 38.17
N PHE A 73 5.76 10.90 38.82
CA PHE A 73 4.86 9.77 38.59
C PHE A 73 3.92 9.68 39.77
N LYS A 74 2.62 9.88 39.53
CA LYS A 74 1.58 9.87 40.57
C LYS A 74 0.72 8.63 40.43
N VAL A 75 0.69 7.80 41.46
CA VAL A 75 -0.13 6.59 41.50
C VAL A 75 -1.41 6.89 42.27
N TRP A 76 -2.53 6.50 41.67
CA TRP A 76 -3.88 6.79 42.14
C TRP A 76 -4.71 5.53 42.17
N ASP A 77 -5.66 5.50 43.09
CA ASP A 77 -6.75 4.55 43.12
C ASP A 77 -7.98 5.16 42.43
N TRP A 78 -8.58 4.45 41.48
CA TRP A 78 -9.75 4.96 40.77
C TRP A 78 -11.06 4.61 41.51
N ASP A 79 -11.87 5.63 41.77
CA ASP A 79 -13.17 5.47 42.40
C ASP A 79 -14.31 5.87 41.46
N LYS A 80 -15.33 5.01 41.37
CA LYS A 80 -16.48 5.26 40.47
C LYS A 80 -17.40 6.40 40.95
N ALA A 81 -17.47 6.65 42.25
CA ALA A 81 -18.49 7.49 42.88
C ALA A 81 -17.92 8.62 43.76
N THR A 82 -16.61 8.65 43.99
CA THR A 82 -15.89 9.61 44.84
C THR A 82 -14.68 10.18 44.11
N GLN A 83 -14.00 11.15 44.73
CA GLN A 83 -12.72 11.62 44.23
C GLN A 83 -11.68 10.50 44.38
N ASN A 84 -10.94 10.21 43.31
CA ASN A 84 -9.87 9.21 43.28
C ASN A 84 -8.85 9.43 44.39
N ASP A 85 -8.48 8.36 45.08
CA ASP A 85 -7.55 8.41 46.20
C ASP A 85 -6.09 8.40 45.75
N PHE A 86 -5.32 9.39 46.18
CA PHE A 86 -3.89 9.45 45.91
C PHE A 86 -3.14 8.38 46.71
N ILE A 87 -2.42 7.47 46.04
CA ILE A 87 -1.65 6.41 46.70
C ILE A 87 -0.28 6.95 47.12
N GLY A 88 0.42 7.62 46.20
CA GLY A 88 1.70 8.28 46.41
C GLY A 88 2.39 8.63 45.10
N GLU A 89 3.61 9.15 45.17
CA GLU A 89 4.38 9.55 44.00
C GLU A 89 5.87 9.23 44.09
N THR A 90 6.53 9.24 42.94
CA THR A 90 7.99 9.23 42.84
C THR A 90 8.43 10.25 41.79
N THR A 91 9.66 10.74 41.88
CA THR A 91 10.20 11.77 40.98
C THR A 91 11.56 11.36 40.46
N LEU A 92 11.79 11.58 39.16
CA LEU A 92 13.04 11.26 38.48
C LEU A 92 13.61 12.52 37.81
N ASP A 93 14.91 12.74 37.95
CA ASP A 93 15.62 13.86 37.34
C ASP A 93 15.84 13.58 35.86
N VAL A 94 15.40 14.48 34.97
CA VAL A 94 15.57 14.32 33.52
C VAL A 94 17.04 14.13 33.16
N LYS A 95 17.94 14.92 33.76
CA LYS A 95 19.38 14.79 33.57
C LYS A 95 19.91 13.37 33.79
N SER A 96 19.46 12.70 34.85
CA SER A 96 19.88 11.32 35.12
C SER A 96 19.42 10.33 34.05
N LEU A 97 18.26 10.58 33.43
CA LEU A 97 17.71 9.77 32.35
C LEU A 97 18.41 10.07 31.02
N LEU A 98 18.88 11.30 30.84
CA LEU A 98 19.67 11.68 29.66
C LEU A 98 21.10 11.11 29.71
N ASP A 99 21.68 11.00 30.91
CA ASP A 99 23.02 10.42 31.10
C ASP A 99 23.06 8.89 30.89
N ASN A 100 21.90 8.23 30.79
CA ASN A 100 21.78 6.76 30.67
C ASN A 100 20.88 6.36 29.50
N ILE A 101 21.39 5.56 28.55
CA ILE A 101 20.61 5.14 27.37
C ILE A 101 19.37 4.32 27.77
N ILE A 102 19.50 3.44 28.76
CA ILE A 102 18.40 2.62 29.30
C ILE A 102 18.49 2.63 30.82
N VAL A 103 17.39 2.92 31.50
CA VAL A 103 17.23 2.77 32.95
C VAL A 103 16.01 1.89 33.19
N ASP A 104 16.21 0.77 33.88
CA ASP A 104 15.17 -0.21 34.17
C ASP A 104 15.16 -0.51 35.67
N GLN A 105 14.31 0.18 36.43
CA GLN A 105 14.43 0.22 37.89
C GLN A 105 13.09 0.30 38.62
N ASN A 106 13.10 -0.15 39.88
CA ASN A 106 11.99 0.00 40.81
C ASN A 106 12.19 1.24 41.68
N TYR A 107 11.18 2.09 41.75
CA TYR A 107 11.18 3.33 42.53
C TYR A 107 10.14 3.26 43.63
N ASN A 108 10.53 3.63 44.85
CA ASN A 108 9.60 3.70 45.97
C ASN A 108 8.58 4.82 45.72
N ILE A 109 7.30 4.49 45.88
CA ILE A 109 6.19 5.44 45.82
C ILE A 109 5.97 5.99 47.23
N MET A 110 6.03 7.31 47.39
CA MET A 110 5.99 7.96 48.70
C MET A 110 4.71 8.79 48.89
N LYS A 111 4.13 8.76 50.09
CA LYS A 111 3.08 9.70 50.53
C LYS A 111 3.33 10.12 51.96
N LYS A 112 3.57 11.41 52.19
CA LYS A 112 3.91 11.97 53.52
C LYS A 112 5.02 11.16 54.22
N GLU A 113 6.14 10.97 53.52
CA GLU A 113 7.34 10.24 53.99
C GLU A 113 7.16 8.72 54.23
N LYS A 114 5.98 8.16 53.94
CA LYS A 114 5.75 6.70 54.01
C LYS A 114 5.83 6.07 52.63
N GLU A 115 6.50 4.93 52.53
CA GLU A 115 6.49 4.07 51.35
C GLU A 115 5.11 3.41 51.18
N ARG A 116 4.60 3.42 49.95
CA ARG A 116 3.25 2.97 49.57
C ARG A 116 3.30 1.98 48.40
N GLY A 117 4.41 1.25 48.29
CA GLY A 117 4.70 0.32 47.21
C GLY A 117 5.82 0.80 46.30
N LYS A 118 6.08 0.03 45.24
CA LYS A 118 7.14 0.27 44.27
C LYS A 118 6.58 0.36 42.87
N LEU A 119 7.06 1.31 42.09
CA LEU A 119 6.72 1.50 40.68
C LEU A 119 7.93 1.06 39.84
N HIS A 120 7.71 0.13 38.93
CA HIS A 120 8.72 -0.31 37.97
C HIS A 120 8.64 0.56 36.71
N ILE A 121 9.69 1.35 36.48
CA ILE A 121 9.79 2.26 35.34
C ILE A 121 10.98 1.84 34.47
N LEU A 122 10.72 1.68 33.18
CA LEU A 122 11.72 1.53 32.15
C LEU A 122 11.77 2.83 31.34
N SER A 123 12.90 3.51 31.30
CA SER A 123 13.14 4.64 30.41
C SER A 123 14.21 4.30 29.39
N LYS A 124 13.98 4.68 28.13
CA LYS A 124 14.99 4.66 27.08
C LYS A 124 15.18 6.07 26.53
N LEU A 125 16.42 6.57 26.53
CA LEU A 125 16.79 7.73 25.73
C LEU A 125 16.95 7.31 24.28
N ILE A 126 16.22 7.99 23.41
CA ILE A 126 16.29 7.81 21.97
C ILE A 126 17.07 8.98 21.39
N THR A 127 18.24 8.67 20.85
CA THR A 127 19.22 9.67 20.44
C THR A 127 18.86 10.32 19.11
N LYS A 128 19.53 11.43 18.80
CA LYS A 128 19.41 12.09 17.48
C LYS A 128 19.73 11.15 16.34
N GLU A 129 20.75 10.31 16.52
CA GLU A 129 21.15 9.33 15.52
C GLU A 129 20.06 8.26 15.33
N GLU A 130 19.46 7.75 16.41
CA GLU A 130 18.36 6.78 16.31
C GLU A 130 17.11 7.39 15.63
N VAL A 131 16.74 8.62 15.97
CA VAL A 131 15.61 9.33 15.33
C VAL A 131 15.91 9.62 13.85
N SER A 132 17.11 10.10 13.54
CA SER A 132 17.53 10.37 12.16
C SER A 132 17.54 9.09 11.32
N ASN A 133 18.20 8.04 11.81
CA ASN A 133 18.26 6.74 11.13
C ASN A 133 16.88 6.18 10.86
N ALA A 134 15.97 6.24 11.82
CA ALA A 134 14.66 5.65 11.67
C ALA A 134 13.72 6.51 10.79
N PHE A 135 13.89 7.84 10.78
CA PHE A 135 13.25 8.71 9.78
C PHE A 135 13.73 8.39 8.37
N TRP A 136 15.03 8.42 8.12
CA TRP A 136 15.60 8.18 6.79
C TRP A 136 15.39 6.73 6.33
N SER A 137 15.45 5.77 7.25
CA SER A 137 15.05 4.39 6.97
C SER A 137 13.58 4.32 6.53
N SER A 138 12.69 5.13 7.09
CA SER A 138 11.30 5.20 6.63
C SER A 138 11.17 5.82 5.24
N ILE A 139 11.92 6.87 4.92
CA ILE A 139 11.98 7.43 3.56
C ILE A 139 12.51 6.38 2.60
N LEU A 140 13.64 5.75 2.91
CA LEU A 140 14.21 4.68 2.11
C LEU A 140 13.25 3.52 1.91
N THR A 141 12.63 3.00 2.97
CA THR A 141 11.67 1.88 2.86
C THR A 141 10.50 2.22 1.93
N HIS A 142 10.17 3.50 1.79
CA HIS A 142 9.09 3.98 0.94
C HIS A 142 9.48 4.04 -0.55
N PHE A 143 10.74 4.35 -0.85
CA PHE A 143 11.24 4.52 -2.23
C PHE A 143 12.10 3.35 -2.71
N SER A 144 12.70 2.57 -1.80
CA SER A 144 13.39 1.31 -2.06
C SER A 144 12.34 0.27 -2.43
N ILE A 145 12.15 0.10 -3.74
CA ILE A 145 11.20 -0.83 -4.32
C ILE A 145 11.65 -2.26 -4.04
N ASP A 146 12.96 -2.46 -3.97
CA ASP A 146 13.58 -3.75 -3.85
C ASP A 146 13.84 -4.16 -2.37
N GLY A 147 13.74 -3.22 -1.43
CA GLY A 147 13.83 -3.43 0.01
C GLY A 147 15.24 -3.79 0.51
N ASP A 148 16.29 -3.37 -0.20
CA ASP A 148 17.69 -3.53 0.20
C ASP A 148 18.18 -2.48 1.22
N ASN A 149 17.32 -1.53 1.59
CA ASN A 149 17.61 -0.39 2.46
C ASN A 149 18.64 0.61 1.88
N THR A 150 18.76 0.69 0.55
CA THR A 150 19.43 1.77 -0.17
C THR A 150 18.52 2.28 -1.31
N LEU A 151 18.93 3.33 -2.03
CA LEU A 151 18.27 3.77 -3.27
C LEU A 151 19.23 3.61 -4.44
N ASN A 152 18.88 2.78 -5.41
CA ASN A 152 19.54 2.85 -6.71
C ASN A 152 19.16 4.15 -7.46
N GLU A 153 19.86 4.44 -8.57
CA GLU A 153 19.65 5.65 -9.38
C GLU A 153 18.17 5.91 -9.71
N PHE A 154 17.40 4.85 -9.98
CA PHE A 154 15.99 4.97 -10.33
C PHE A 154 15.12 5.35 -9.12
N GLU A 155 15.34 4.70 -7.98
CA GLU A 155 14.59 4.97 -6.75
C GLU A 155 14.91 6.36 -6.20
N PHE A 156 16.16 6.80 -6.37
CA PHE A 156 16.58 8.15 -6.04
C PHE A 156 15.90 9.21 -6.92
N VAL A 157 15.80 8.97 -8.24
CA VAL A 157 15.04 9.86 -9.14
C VAL A 157 13.58 9.96 -8.71
N ALA A 158 12.96 8.85 -8.30
CA ALA A 158 11.59 8.86 -7.80
C ALA A 158 11.44 9.70 -6.52
N LEU A 159 12.40 9.61 -5.59
CA LEU A 159 12.42 10.43 -4.38
C LEU A 159 12.53 11.93 -4.72
N ILE A 160 13.53 12.34 -5.51
CA ILE A 160 13.76 13.76 -5.80
C ILE A 160 12.57 14.36 -6.56
N THR A 161 12.04 13.65 -7.55
CA THR A 161 10.86 14.11 -8.30
C THR A 161 9.59 14.18 -7.45
N THR A 162 9.51 13.38 -6.37
CA THR A 162 8.41 13.46 -5.41
C THR A 162 8.50 14.72 -4.56
N LEU A 163 9.72 15.11 -4.16
CA LEU A 163 9.97 16.28 -3.32
C LEU A 163 9.87 17.58 -4.11
N ASP A 164 10.44 17.61 -5.31
CA ASP A 164 10.40 18.75 -6.21
C ASP A 164 10.14 18.26 -7.65
N PRO A 165 8.87 18.28 -8.09
CA PRO A 165 8.49 17.88 -9.45
C PRO A 165 9.10 18.76 -10.55
N ASP A 166 9.54 19.98 -10.23
CA ASP A 166 10.13 20.94 -11.18
C ASP A 166 11.67 20.84 -11.21
N TYR A 167 12.28 19.97 -10.40
CA TYR A 167 13.73 19.78 -10.36
C TYR A 167 14.25 19.23 -11.71
N PRO A 168 15.25 19.88 -12.36
CA PRO A 168 15.70 19.46 -13.69
C PRO A 168 16.35 18.07 -13.71
N GLU A 169 15.88 17.17 -14.59
CA GLU A 169 16.36 15.78 -14.69
C GLU A 169 17.89 15.63 -14.88
N PRO A 170 18.58 16.43 -15.73
CA PRO A 170 20.05 16.35 -15.84
C PRO A 170 20.74 16.61 -14.50
N ASP A 171 20.14 17.46 -13.67
CA ASP A 171 20.65 17.84 -12.37
C ASP A 171 20.36 16.77 -11.31
N ILE A 172 19.27 15.99 -11.44
CA ILE A 172 18.99 14.83 -10.56
C ILE A 172 20.04 13.74 -10.76
N ASN A 173 20.38 13.40 -12.01
CA ASN A 173 21.40 12.38 -12.29
C ASN A 173 22.80 12.83 -11.82
N LEU A 174 23.08 14.14 -11.92
CA LEU A 174 24.29 14.72 -11.35
C LEU A 174 24.26 14.68 -9.81
N LEU A 175 23.11 14.96 -9.21
CA LEU A 175 22.91 14.92 -7.77
C LEU A 175 23.10 13.50 -7.22
N PHE A 176 22.56 12.48 -7.90
CA PHE A 176 22.78 11.07 -7.56
C PHE A 176 24.27 10.75 -7.50
N LYS A 177 25.02 11.07 -8.57
CA LYS A 177 26.48 10.82 -8.62
C LYS A 177 27.28 11.59 -7.58
N LYS A 178 26.81 12.77 -7.16
CA LYS A 178 27.42 13.54 -6.07
C LYS A 178 27.08 12.96 -4.69
N SER A 179 25.94 12.28 -4.58
CA SER A 179 25.40 11.76 -3.32
C SER A 179 25.90 10.35 -3.03
N ASP A 180 26.21 9.56 -4.06
CA ASP A 180 26.90 8.27 -3.98
C ASP A 180 28.38 8.52 -3.65
N LEU A 181 28.70 8.57 -2.36
CA LEU A 181 30.00 8.98 -1.83
C LEU A 181 31.02 7.85 -1.88
N ASP A 182 30.56 6.60 -1.73
CA ASP A 182 31.43 5.42 -1.77
C ASP A 182 31.52 4.78 -3.16
N GLY A 183 30.66 5.19 -4.09
CA GLY A 183 30.68 4.76 -5.49
C GLY A 183 30.11 3.36 -5.69
N ASP A 184 29.30 2.85 -4.76
CA ASP A 184 28.70 1.52 -4.83
C ASP A 184 27.50 1.44 -5.81
N GLY A 185 27.05 2.59 -6.32
CA GLY A 185 25.94 2.71 -7.25
C GLY A 185 24.57 2.76 -6.59
N THR A 186 24.51 2.96 -5.27
CA THR A 186 23.31 3.16 -4.47
C THR A 186 23.48 4.32 -3.48
N ILE A 187 22.39 4.75 -2.86
CA ILE A 187 22.37 5.80 -1.83
C ILE A 187 21.90 5.17 -0.52
N SER A 188 22.83 5.06 0.42
CA SER A 188 22.58 4.62 1.78
C SER A 188 21.85 5.68 2.63
N ILE A 189 21.40 5.29 3.83
CA ILE A 189 20.84 6.23 4.83
C ILE A 189 21.78 7.41 5.07
N LYS A 190 23.08 7.15 5.22
CA LYS A 190 24.08 8.17 5.57
C LYS A 190 24.33 9.14 4.42
N GLU A 191 24.32 8.64 3.20
CA GLU A 191 24.47 9.46 2.00
C GLU A 191 23.23 10.31 1.75
N LEU A 192 22.05 9.74 1.98
CA LEU A 192 20.80 10.48 1.93
C LEU A 192 20.76 11.59 2.99
N GLU A 193 21.10 11.26 4.24
CA GLU A 193 21.22 12.23 5.32
C GLU A 193 22.23 13.34 4.99
N ASN A 194 23.40 12.98 4.45
CA ASN A 194 24.41 13.93 4.00
C ASN A 194 23.91 14.82 2.87
N LEU A 195 23.20 14.27 1.88
CA LEU A 195 22.59 15.05 0.81
C LEU A 195 21.69 16.14 1.40
N PHE A 196 20.69 15.76 2.18
CA PHE A 196 19.66 16.68 2.67
C PHE A 196 20.18 17.71 3.69
N PHE A 197 21.19 17.36 4.50
CA PHE A 197 21.65 18.26 5.56
C PHE A 197 22.98 18.96 5.30
N SER A 198 23.83 18.42 4.44
CA SER A 198 25.18 18.96 4.22
C SER A 198 25.32 19.70 2.90
N THR A 199 24.49 19.41 1.89
CA THR A 199 24.62 20.03 0.55
C THR A 199 23.64 21.19 0.34
N PRO A 200 24.00 22.23 -0.44
CA PRO A 200 23.08 23.29 -0.82
C PRO A 200 21.84 22.77 -1.58
N GLU A 201 22.04 21.82 -2.49
CA GLU A 201 20.98 21.20 -3.27
C GLU A 201 19.98 20.44 -2.39
N GLY A 202 20.47 19.61 -1.47
CA GLY A 202 19.62 18.88 -0.55
C GLY A 202 18.93 19.79 0.48
N LYS A 203 19.56 20.87 0.92
CA LYS A 203 18.91 21.89 1.78
C LYS A 203 17.78 22.65 1.08
N ALA A 204 17.80 22.77 -0.24
CA ALA A 204 16.66 23.30 -0.98
C ALA A 204 15.50 22.30 -0.97
N LEU A 205 15.81 21.00 -1.09
CA LEU A 205 14.83 19.92 -1.06
C LEU A 205 14.24 19.65 0.33
N THR A 206 14.98 19.91 1.42
CA THR A 206 14.46 19.75 2.79
C THR A 206 13.27 20.65 3.09
N LYS A 207 13.14 21.80 2.42
CA LYS A 207 11.95 22.64 2.53
C LYS A 207 10.67 21.90 2.16
N HIS A 208 10.73 21.03 1.16
CA HIS A 208 9.60 20.24 0.69
C HIS A 208 9.34 18.98 1.54
N LEU A 209 10.30 18.58 2.37
CA LEU A 209 10.18 17.38 3.22
C LEU A 209 9.89 17.73 4.69
N LEU A 210 10.42 18.85 5.17
CA LEU A 210 10.44 19.25 6.58
C LEU A 210 9.99 20.70 6.78
N ALA A 211 9.47 21.39 5.75
CA ALA A 211 9.02 22.79 5.86
C ALA A 211 10.05 23.72 6.54
N ASP A 212 11.35 23.51 6.27
CA ASP A 212 12.49 24.20 6.89
C ASP A 212 12.61 24.02 8.42
N ASN A 213 11.91 23.06 9.00
CA ASN A 213 11.92 22.78 10.43
C ASN A 213 12.44 21.36 10.73
N LEU A 214 13.74 21.27 11.05
CA LEU A 214 14.39 20.04 11.49
C LEU A 214 13.77 19.43 12.75
N ASP A 215 13.13 20.24 13.59
CA ASP A 215 12.47 19.77 14.82
C ASP A 215 11.23 18.94 14.51
N LEU A 216 10.67 19.02 13.29
CA LEU A 216 9.54 18.18 12.86
C LEU A 216 9.86 16.68 12.87
N MET A 217 11.11 16.27 12.61
CA MET A 217 11.49 14.86 12.70
C MET A 217 11.32 14.34 14.14
N TRP A 218 11.69 15.17 15.10
CA TRP A 218 11.61 14.87 16.51
C TRP A 218 10.17 14.91 17.03
N GLU A 219 9.41 15.95 16.67
CA GLU A 219 8.01 16.09 17.01
C GLU A 219 7.19 14.93 16.43
N ALA A 220 7.44 14.57 15.17
CA ALA A 220 6.76 13.45 14.52
C ALA A 220 7.08 12.12 15.22
N TYR A 221 8.34 11.91 15.64
CA TYR A 221 8.72 10.69 16.36
C TYR A 221 8.12 10.60 17.77
N ALA A 222 8.02 11.74 18.47
CA ALA A 222 7.43 11.80 19.80
C ALA A 222 5.92 11.49 19.78
N VAL A 223 5.22 11.82 18.68
CA VAL A 223 3.77 11.67 18.55
C VAL A 223 3.35 10.35 17.88
N SER A 224 4.26 9.66 17.18
CA SER A 224 3.95 8.42 16.45
C SER A 224 4.53 7.16 17.11
N ASP A 225 3.75 6.08 17.14
CA ASP A 225 4.19 4.74 17.56
C ASP A 225 5.12 4.07 16.54
N SER A 226 5.10 4.52 15.27
CA SER A 226 6.00 4.04 14.21
C SER A 226 6.37 5.13 13.19
N PHE A 227 7.59 5.07 12.65
CA PHE A 227 8.05 6.01 11.61
C PHE A 227 7.31 5.85 10.27
N SER A 228 6.75 4.68 9.98
CA SER A 228 5.96 4.46 8.76
C SER A 228 4.83 5.48 8.61
N THR A 229 4.15 5.80 9.72
CA THR A 229 3.05 6.78 9.75
C THR A 229 3.54 8.22 9.54
N ILE A 230 4.80 8.53 9.82
CA ILE A 230 5.38 9.87 9.66
C ILE A 230 5.69 10.15 8.20
N ALA A 231 6.40 9.23 7.52
CA ALA A 231 6.64 9.33 6.08
C ALA A 231 5.31 9.39 5.32
N ASP A 232 4.36 8.51 5.68
CA ASP A 232 3.01 8.54 5.12
C ASP A 232 2.33 9.90 5.31
N ASN A 233 2.45 10.53 6.48
CA ASN A 233 1.85 11.83 6.77
C ASN A 233 2.55 13.02 6.08
N ILE A 234 3.89 13.01 5.98
CA ILE A 234 4.67 14.06 5.29
C ILE A 234 4.31 14.06 3.81
N PHE A 235 4.44 12.89 3.16
CA PHE A 235 4.08 12.76 1.75
C PHE A 235 2.59 12.93 1.50
N HIS A 236 1.72 12.71 2.49
CA HIS A 236 0.29 13.00 2.38
C HIS A 236 -0.05 14.49 2.53
N LYS A 237 0.64 15.26 3.40
CA LYS A 237 0.39 16.70 3.59
C LYS A 237 0.92 17.55 2.45
N ASP A 238 2.15 17.33 1.98
CA ASP A 238 2.70 18.07 0.84
C ASP A 238 2.02 17.69 -0.46
N PHE A 239 1.52 16.46 -0.57
CA PHE A 239 0.60 16.08 -1.62
C PHE A 239 -0.73 16.84 -1.56
N GLN A 240 -1.36 17.01 -0.39
CA GLN A 240 -2.58 17.81 -0.28
C GLN A 240 -2.37 19.31 -0.53
N ASN A 241 -1.19 19.85 -0.24
CA ASN A 241 -0.86 21.25 -0.50
C ASN A 241 -0.49 21.50 -1.97
N SER A 242 0.27 20.59 -2.62
CA SER A 242 0.51 20.64 -4.07
C SER A 242 -0.77 20.43 -4.90
N LEU A 243 -1.76 19.70 -4.35
CA LEU A 243 -3.11 19.64 -4.92
C LEU A 243 -3.89 20.97 -4.82
N LYS A 244 -3.56 21.86 -3.89
CA LYS A 244 -4.21 23.17 -3.72
C LYS A 244 -3.52 24.27 -4.51
N GLU A 245 -2.21 24.22 -4.68
CA GLU A 245 -1.45 25.24 -5.42
C GLU A 245 -1.49 25.06 -6.95
N THR A 246 -1.91 23.90 -7.46
CA THR A 246 -2.02 23.60 -8.89
C THR A 246 -3.33 24.05 -9.56
N ASP A 247 -4.19 24.81 -8.87
CA ASP A 247 -5.39 25.41 -9.46
C ASP A 247 -5.07 26.58 -10.44
N GLY A 248 -3.81 27.03 -10.48
CA GLY A 248 -3.31 28.05 -11.40
C GLY A 248 -2.44 27.48 -12.53
N HIS A 249 -3.08 27.04 -13.61
CA HIS A 249 -2.48 26.70 -14.91
C HIS A 249 -1.78 25.32 -15.08
N HIS A 250 -2.41 24.52 -15.95
CA HIS A 250 -1.98 23.27 -16.62
C HIS A 250 -2.19 21.90 -15.92
N LYS A 251 -3.15 21.15 -16.50
CA LYS A 251 -3.49 19.71 -16.37
C LYS A 251 -4.02 19.24 -14.99
N LYS A 252 -5.34 19.37 -14.83
CA LYS A 252 -6.18 18.63 -13.87
C LYS A 252 -5.69 17.20 -13.64
N VAL A 253 -5.50 16.85 -12.37
CA VAL A 253 -5.24 15.49 -11.87
C VAL A 253 -6.27 14.52 -12.48
N LYS A 254 -5.81 13.56 -13.29
CA LYS A 254 -6.65 12.55 -13.95
C LYS A 254 -6.97 11.37 -12.99
N THR A 255 -7.55 11.63 -11.83
CA THR A 255 -8.07 10.53 -10.99
C THR A 255 -9.26 9.90 -11.70
N ILE A 256 -9.19 8.59 -11.97
CA ILE A 256 -10.29 7.85 -12.60
C ILE A 256 -11.31 7.48 -11.53
N LEU A 257 -12.58 7.80 -11.79
CA LEU A 257 -13.68 7.41 -10.91
C LEU A 257 -14.07 5.97 -11.18
N VAL A 258 -14.48 5.27 -10.13
CA VAL A 258 -14.93 3.89 -10.18
C VAL A 258 -16.41 3.85 -9.81
N HIS A 259 -17.27 3.44 -10.74
CA HIS A 259 -18.69 3.25 -10.50
C HIS A 259 -18.97 1.82 -10.04
N ASN A 260 -19.40 1.64 -8.80
CA ASN A 260 -19.80 0.34 -8.26
C ASN A 260 -21.16 -0.07 -8.80
N ARG A 261 -21.18 -1.11 -9.65
CA ARG A 261 -22.40 -1.56 -10.33
C ARG A 261 -23.47 -2.10 -9.39
N GLU A 262 -23.06 -2.68 -8.25
CA GLU A 262 -23.98 -3.32 -7.29
C GLU A 262 -24.79 -2.29 -6.50
N ASN A 263 -24.19 -1.17 -6.12
CA ASN A 263 -24.83 -0.17 -5.25
C ASN A 263 -24.97 1.23 -5.89
N GLY A 264 -24.47 1.43 -7.10
CA GLY A 264 -24.56 2.68 -7.87
C GLY A 264 -23.67 3.82 -7.36
N LYS A 265 -22.78 3.57 -6.38
CA LYS A 265 -21.90 4.60 -5.82
C LYS A 265 -20.67 4.85 -6.71
N LEU A 266 -20.18 6.08 -6.67
CA LEU A 266 -18.90 6.46 -7.24
C LEU A 266 -17.84 6.46 -6.14
N ASP A 267 -16.77 5.72 -6.37
CA ASP A 267 -15.61 5.57 -5.49
C ASP A 267 -14.33 5.97 -6.24
N ILE A 268 -13.22 6.07 -5.49
CA ILE A 268 -11.87 6.22 -6.04
C ILE A 268 -11.09 4.98 -5.64
N GLU A 269 -10.25 4.46 -6.54
CA GLU A 269 -9.35 3.36 -6.22
C GLU A 269 -8.40 3.77 -5.07
N LYS A 270 -8.42 3.00 -3.98
CA LYS A 270 -7.49 3.16 -2.87
C LYS A 270 -6.12 2.64 -3.28
N ILE A 271 -5.27 3.54 -3.76
CA ILE A 271 -3.87 3.27 -4.07
C ILE A 271 -3.03 4.01 -3.02
N PRO A 272 -2.06 3.36 -2.36
CA PRO A 272 -1.13 4.05 -1.48
C PRO A 272 -0.51 5.26 -2.18
N SER A 273 -0.48 6.42 -1.51
CA SER A 273 -0.12 7.71 -2.16
C SER A 273 1.23 7.67 -2.86
N TYR A 274 2.20 6.97 -2.28
CA TYR A 274 3.54 6.81 -2.84
C TYR A 274 3.57 6.04 -4.15
N ILE A 275 2.76 4.99 -4.28
CA ILE A 275 2.57 4.29 -5.54
C ILE A 275 1.96 5.24 -6.58
N GLN A 276 1.00 6.09 -6.19
CA GLN A 276 0.42 7.07 -7.12
C GLN A 276 1.46 8.08 -7.61
N VAL A 277 2.34 8.55 -6.73
CA VAL A 277 3.42 9.49 -7.10
C VAL A 277 4.44 8.80 -8.00
N SER A 278 4.95 7.63 -7.62
CA SER A 278 5.91 6.87 -8.45
C SER A 278 5.36 6.55 -9.83
N LEU A 279 4.07 6.18 -9.92
CA LEU A 279 3.39 5.97 -11.21
C LEU A 279 3.29 7.28 -12.02
N ARG A 280 3.04 8.41 -11.37
CA ARG A 280 3.00 9.72 -12.05
C ARG A 280 4.37 10.10 -12.60
N VAL A 281 5.42 9.93 -11.82
CA VAL A 281 6.81 10.18 -12.26
C VAL A 281 7.12 9.31 -13.48
N MET A 282 6.89 8.00 -13.39
CA MET A 282 7.18 7.05 -14.46
C MET A 282 6.39 7.29 -15.75
N TYR A 283 5.10 7.61 -15.67
CA TYR A 283 4.21 7.57 -16.83
C TYR A 283 3.71 8.95 -17.29
N SER A 284 3.69 9.96 -16.43
CA SER A 284 3.17 11.30 -16.76
C SER A 284 4.26 12.29 -17.18
N THR A 285 5.53 12.07 -16.83
CA THR A 285 6.66 12.93 -17.25
C THR A 285 7.30 12.43 -18.56
N SER A 286 7.90 13.31 -19.36
CA SER A 286 8.64 12.91 -20.56
C SER A 286 9.87 12.06 -20.25
N ALA A 287 10.59 12.44 -19.18
CA ALA A 287 11.72 11.73 -18.59
C ALA A 287 11.37 10.29 -18.23
N GLY A 288 10.36 10.12 -17.36
CA GLY A 288 9.88 8.83 -16.91
C GLY A 288 9.45 7.93 -18.06
N ARG A 289 8.69 8.46 -19.04
CA ARG A 289 8.26 7.67 -20.21
C ARG A 289 9.44 7.18 -21.05
N SER A 290 10.48 8.00 -21.21
CA SER A 290 11.71 7.61 -21.91
C SER A 290 12.45 6.50 -21.13
N ALA A 291 12.59 6.66 -19.82
CA ALA A 291 13.25 5.70 -18.94
C ALA A 291 12.52 4.35 -18.91
N VAL A 292 11.19 4.34 -18.78
CA VAL A 292 10.36 3.12 -18.75
C VAL A 292 10.50 2.29 -20.03
N ASN A 293 10.75 2.93 -21.17
CA ASN A 293 10.99 2.26 -22.45
C ASN A 293 12.42 1.74 -22.63
N ASN A 294 13.36 2.09 -21.74
CA ASN A 294 14.74 1.63 -21.79
C ASN A 294 14.85 0.12 -21.48
N SER A 295 15.64 -0.61 -22.27
CA SER A 295 15.83 -2.06 -22.11
C SER A 295 16.44 -2.46 -20.76
N LYS A 296 17.29 -1.61 -20.15
CA LYS A 296 17.84 -1.81 -18.80
C LYS A 296 16.74 -1.70 -17.74
N VAL A 297 15.86 -0.71 -17.85
CA VAL A 297 14.72 -0.50 -16.94
C VAL A 297 13.71 -1.63 -17.08
N LYS A 298 13.39 -2.07 -18.30
CA LYS A 298 12.54 -3.27 -18.52
C LYS A 298 13.14 -4.52 -17.85
N LYS A 299 14.45 -4.74 -17.94
CA LYS A 299 15.14 -5.85 -17.25
C LYS A 299 15.09 -5.72 -15.73
N LEU A 300 15.28 -4.52 -15.19
CA LEU A 300 15.14 -4.23 -13.77
C LEU A 300 13.72 -4.53 -13.29
N MET A 301 12.69 -4.06 -13.98
CA MET A 301 11.29 -4.32 -13.63
C MET A 301 10.95 -5.82 -13.63
N LYS A 302 11.51 -6.59 -14.58
CA LYS A 302 11.42 -8.06 -14.56
C LYS A 302 12.09 -8.66 -13.31
N TYR A 303 13.28 -8.19 -12.96
CA TYR A 303 14.01 -8.63 -11.76
C TYR A 303 13.24 -8.31 -10.48
N LEU A 304 12.77 -7.07 -10.32
CA LEU A 304 11.99 -6.62 -9.17
C LEU A 304 10.71 -7.43 -9.02
N THR A 305 9.97 -7.65 -10.11
CA THR A 305 8.77 -8.49 -10.10
C THR A 305 9.07 -9.91 -9.62
N ALA A 306 10.19 -10.51 -10.04
CA ALA A 306 10.62 -11.82 -9.56
C ALA A 306 11.06 -11.83 -8.09
N LYS A 307 11.79 -10.79 -7.64
CA LYS A 307 12.23 -10.60 -6.24
C LYS A 307 11.02 -10.45 -5.31
N THR A 308 10.07 -9.59 -5.67
CA THR A 308 8.81 -9.39 -4.94
C THR A 308 7.97 -10.65 -4.90
N GLY A 309 7.88 -11.40 -6.01
CA GLY A 309 7.21 -12.71 -6.03
C GLY A 309 7.83 -13.70 -5.03
N LYS A 310 9.16 -13.75 -4.92
CA LYS A 310 9.86 -14.55 -3.90
C LYS A 310 9.59 -14.08 -2.48
N LYS A 311 9.58 -12.75 -2.24
CA LYS A 311 9.22 -12.14 -0.94
C LYS A 311 7.84 -12.61 -0.47
N TYR A 312 6.82 -12.54 -1.32
CA TYR A 312 5.46 -12.91 -0.94
C TYR A 312 5.18 -14.42 -0.94
N ASN A 313 6.12 -15.23 -1.43
CA ASN A 313 6.15 -16.68 -1.22
C ASN A 313 6.92 -17.09 0.03
N ASN A 314 7.57 -16.16 0.74
CA ASN A 314 8.26 -16.46 1.99
C ASN A 314 7.22 -16.51 3.14
N PRO A 315 7.27 -17.51 4.05
CA PRO A 315 6.39 -17.56 5.22
C PRO A 315 6.35 -16.29 6.09
N ASP A 316 7.45 -15.54 6.17
CA ASP A 316 7.51 -14.28 6.92
C ASP A 316 6.54 -13.23 6.39
N SER A 317 6.06 -13.36 5.15
CA SER A 317 5.10 -12.44 4.54
C SER A 317 3.69 -12.53 5.11
N VAL A 318 3.37 -13.55 5.91
CA VAL A 318 2.06 -13.68 6.60
C VAL A 318 1.75 -12.45 7.46
N LYS A 319 2.78 -11.80 8.02
CA LYS A 319 2.66 -10.58 8.83
C LYS A 319 2.05 -9.39 8.08
N GLU A 320 2.07 -9.40 6.75
CA GLU A 320 1.51 -8.34 5.89
C GLU A 320 -0.02 -8.45 5.76
N ILE A 321 -0.60 -9.64 5.98
CA ILE A 321 -2.04 -9.92 5.76
C ILE A 321 -2.93 -8.99 6.60
N PRO A 322 -2.73 -8.82 7.92
CA PRO A 322 -3.60 -7.96 8.74
C PRO A 322 -3.58 -6.50 8.30
N HIS A 323 -2.40 -5.98 7.96
CA HIS A 323 -2.25 -4.61 7.45
C HIS A 323 -2.98 -4.45 6.12
N PHE A 324 -2.81 -5.40 5.20
CA PHE A 324 -3.47 -5.38 3.89
C PHE A 324 -4.99 -5.42 4.00
N ILE A 325 -5.55 -6.28 4.86
CA ILE A 325 -6.99 -6.34 5.14
C ILE A 325 -7.50 -4.99 5.67
N LYS A 326 -6.78 -4.39 6.62
CA LYS A 326 -7.16 -3.11 7.23
C LYS A 326 -7.11 -1.97 6.22
N PHE A 327 -6.03 -1.86 5.45
CA PHE A 327 -5.82 -0.79 4.47
C PHE A 327 -6.88 -0.81 3.35
N HIS A 328 -7.18 -2.01 2.84
CA HIS A 328 -8.14 -2.18 1.74
C HIS A 328 -9.58 -2.46 2.20
N GLU A 329 -9.83 -2.53 3.51
CA GLU A 329 -11.14 -2.81 4.11
C GLU A 329 -11.78 -4.10 3.53
N LEU A 330 -10.99 -5.17 3.41
CA LEU A 330 -11.44 -6.41 2.79
C LEU A 330 -12.54 -7.10 3.61
N ASN A 331 -13.59 -7.56 2.94
CA ASN A 331 -14.61 -8.39 3.57
C ASN A 331 -14.10 -9.83 3.78
N THR A 332 -13.57 -10.09 4.96
CA THR A 332 -13.00 -11.40 5.31
C THR A 332 -14.05 -12.50 5.46
N GLN A 333 -15.34 -12.15 5.60
CA GLN A 333 -16.41 -13.13 5.73
C GLN A 333 -16.68 -13.92 4.44
N GLU A 334 -16.27 -13.37 3.29
CA GLU A 334 -16.42 -14.01 1.97
C GLU A 334 -15.34 -15.07 1.71
N ILE A 335 -14.24 -15.05 2.46
CA ILE A 335 -13.10 -15.96 2.26
C ILE A 335 -13.51 -17.38 2.67
N LEU A 336 -13.13 -18.37 1.85
CA LEU A 336 -13.46 -19.77 2.07
C LEU A 336 -12.71 -20.33 3.29
N ASP A 337 -11.39 -20.14 3.30
CA ASP A 337 -10.49 -20.70 4.31
C ASP A 337 -10.28 -19.73 5.49
N PRO A 338 -10.02 -20.23 6.71
CA PRO A 338 -9.66 -19.38 7.86
C PRO A 338 -8.40 -18.55 7.58
N LEU A 339 -8.35 -17.30 8.04
CA LEU A 339 -7.16 -16.44 7.84
C LEU A 339 -5.86 -17.04 8.40
N THR A 340 -5.95 -17.87 9.44
CA THR A 340 -4.79 -18.54 10.06
C THR A 340 -4.24 -19.71 9.25
N SER A 341 -4.92 -20.15 8.17
CA SER A 341 -4.45 -21.28 7.35
C SER A 341 -3.46 -20.87 6.26
N PHE A 342 -3.38 -19.58 5.91
CA PHE A 342 -2.47 -19.09 4.88
C PHE A 342 -1.02 -19.10 5.38
N LYS A 343 -0.14 -19.79 4.66
CA LYS A 343 1.28 -19.93 5.01
C LYS A 343 2.14 -18.82 4.44
N THR A 344 1.63 -18.08 3.45
CA THR A 344 2.32 -16.97 2.79
C THR A 344 1.30 -15.90 2.40
N PHE A 345 1.78 -14.68 2.14
CA PHE A 345 0.92 -13.62 1.64
C PHE A 345 0.33 -13.96 0.27
N ASN A 346 1.10 -14.61 -0.62
CA ASN A 346 0.58 -15.02 -1.92
C ASN A 346 -0.60 -16.01 -1.79
N GLU A 347 -0.52 -16.97 -0.86
CA GLU A 347 -1.65 -17.87 -0.59
C GLU A 347 -2.92 -17.11 -0.19
N PHE A 348 -2.79 -16.05 0.59
CA PHE A 348 -3.89 -15.15 0.91
C PHE A 348 -4.33 -14.28 -0.28
N PHE A 349 -3.39 -13.83 -1.12
CA PHE A 349 -3.71 -12.97 -2.25
C PHE A 349 -4.60 -13.68 -3.28
N TYR A 350 -4.27 -14.93 -3.62
CA TYR A 350 -5.11 -15.80 -4.46
C TYR A 350 -6.08 -16.68 -3.64
N ARG A 351 -6.46 -16.26 -2.43
CA ARG A 351 -7.45 -16.96 -1.59
C ARG A 351 -8.70 -17.34 -2.38
N LYS A 352 -9.33 -18.46 -2.04
CA LYS A 352 -10.66 -18.82 -2.57
C LYS A 352 -11.75 -18.08 -1.79
N LEU A 353 -12.86 -17.78 -2.47
CA LEU A 353 -14.07 -17.27 -1.85
C LEU A 353 -15.10 -18.38 -1.69
N LYS A 354 -16.04 -18.19 -0.76
CA LYS A 354 -17.22 -19.05 -0.60
C LYS A 354 -18.05 -19.00 -1.89
N PRO A 355 -18.61 -20.14 -2.36
CA PRO A 355 -19.44 -20.15 -3.58
C PRO A 355 -20.62 -19.15 -3.54
N SER A 356 -21.18 -18.90 -2.35
CA SER A 356 -22.27 -17.93 -2.17
C SER A 356 -21.84 -16.46 -2.29
N ALA A 357 -20.54 -16.16 -2.24
CA ALA A 357 -20.05 -14.78 -2.33
C ALA A 357 -20.11 -14.23 -3.76
N ARG A 358 -20.11 -15.10 -4.77
CA ARG A 358 -20.08 -14.73 -6.20
C ARG A 358 -21.08 -15.56 -7.00
N PRO A 359 -22.39 -15.33 -6.83
CA PRO A 359 -23.41 -16.05 -7.60
C PRO A 359 -23.29 -15.73 -9.09
N VAL A 360 -23.35 -16.77 -9.94
CA VAL A 360 -23.31 -16.63 -11.39
C VAL A 360 -24.67 -16.18 -11.90
N PHE A 361 -24.70 -15.15 -12.75
CA PHE A 361 -25.91 -14.62 -13.37
C PHE A 361 -26.53 -15.63 -14.35
N GLU A 362 -27.81 -15.98 -14.10
CA GLU A 362 -28.58 -16.97 -14.86
C GLU A 362 -27.76 -18.22 -15.22
N PRO A 363 -27.32 -19.03 -14.25
CA PRO A 363 -26.26 -20.03 -14.44
C PRO A 363 -26.62 -21.10 -15.50
N THR A 364 -27.91 -21.34 -15.72
CA THR A 364 -28.44 -22.31 -16.68
C THR A 364 -28.62 -21.78 -18.09
N ASN A 365 -28.48 -20.46 -18.32
CA ASN A 365 -28.64 -19.84 -19.63
C ASN A 365 -27.26 -19.68 -20.33
N PRO A 366 -26.92 -20.54 -21.32
CA PRO A 366 -25.62 -20.51 -21.97
C PRO A 366 -25.44 -19.34 -22.95
N LYS A 367 -26.52 -18.59 -23.23
CA LYS A 367 -26.49 -17.40 -24.10
C LYS A 367 -26.04 -16.13 -23.37
N ASN A 368 -25.83 -16.18 -22.06
CA ASN A 368 -25.32 -15.04 -21.30
C ASN A 368 -23.84 -15.22 -20.98
N ALA A 369 -23.06 -14.17 -21.21
CA ALA A 369 -21.69 -14.06 -20.73
C ALA A 369 -21.67 -13.39 -19.35
N VAL A 370 -20.66 -13.72 -18.53
CA VAL A 370 -20.46 -13.13 -17.20
C VAL A 370 -19.08 -12.48 -17.08
N CYS A 371 -18.96 -11.52 -16.17
CA CYS A 371 -17.69 -10.87 -15.85
C CYS A 371 -16.69 -11.90 -15.31
N PRO A 372 -15.44 -11.93 -15.81
CA PRO A 372 -14.49 -13.00 -15.49
C PRO A 372 -13.77 -12.83 -14.15
N ALA A 373 -13.86 -11.65 -13.53
CA ALA A 373 -13.12 -11.31 -12.32
C ALA A 373 -13.84 -10.24 -11.50
N ASP A 374 -13.49 -10.14 -10.22
CA ASP A 374 -13.69 -8.90 -9.47
C ASP A 374 -12.72 -7.86 -10.02
N CYS A 375 -13.24 -6.81 -10.63
CA CYS A 375 -12.40 -5.91 -11.41
C CYS A 375 -13.06 -4.56 -11.67
N ARG A 376 -12.23 -3.63 -12.15
CA ARG A 376 -12.61 -2.38 -12.79
C ARG A 376 -12.69 -2.63 -14.30
N LEU A 377 -13.90 -2.60 -14.82
CA LEU A 377 -14.25 -3.06 -16.16
C LEU A 377 -14.42 -1.91 -17.14
N HIS A 378 -13.88 -2.10 -18.35
CA HIS A 378 -14.29 -1.42 -19.57
C HIS A 378 -14.77 -2.43 -20.61
N VAL A 379 -15.80 -2.06 -21.36
CA VAL A 379 -16.27 -2.82 -22.53
C VAL A 379 -16.38 -1.89 -23.73
N PHE A 380 -15.88 -2.36 -24.87
CA PHE A 380 -15.90 -1.63 -26.12
C PHE A 380 -16.52 -2.52 -27.20
N PRO A 381 -17.67 -2.12 -27.78
CA PRO A 381 -18.32 -2.89 -28.84
C PRO A 381 -17.42 -3.12 -30.05
N THR A 382 -16.47 -2.21 -30.31
CA THR A 382 -15.44 -2.38 -31.34
C THR A 382 -14.06 -1.98 -30.82
N LEU A 383 -13.02 -2.60 -31.35
CA LEU A 383 -11.62 -2.22 -31.07
C LEU A 383 -11.29 -0.79 -31.43
N LYS A 384 -11.91 -0.26 -32.49
CA LYS A 384 -11.76 1.15 -32.89
C LYS A 384 -12.16 2.11 -31.76
N ILE A 385 -13.28 1.85 -31.08
CA ILE A 385 -13.71 2.67 -29.95
C ILE A 385 -12.70 2.56 -28.80
N ALA A 386 -12.18 1.35 -28.55
CA ALA A 386 -11.21 1.13 -27.48
C ALA A 386 -9.92 1.96 -27.66
N THR A 387 -9.37 1.99 -28.87
CA THR A 387 -8.14 2.76 -29.18
C THR A 387 -8.40 4.28 -29.25
N GLU A 388 -9.60 4.68 -29.69
CA GLU A 388 -10.00 6.09 -29.72
C GLU A 388 -10.29 6.67 -28.33
N LEU A 389 -10.78 5.88 -27.37
CA LEU A 389 -11.21 6.40 -26.06
C LEU A 389 -10.26 6.06 -24.92
N TRP A 390 -9.64 4.88 -24.93
CA TRP A 390 -8.95 4.34 -23.75
C TRP A 390 -7.49 3.97 -23.99
N ILE A 391 -7.22 3.11 -24.98
CA ILE A 391 -5.88 2.58 -25.26
C ILE A 391 -5.14 3.58 -26.14
N LYS A 392 -4.22 4.36 -25.56
CA LYS A 392 -3.50 5.43 -26.28
C LYS A 392 -2.13 5.06 -26.80
N GLY A 393 -1.65 3.84 -26.52
CA GLY A 393 -0.42 3.32 -27.12
C GLY A 393 -0.55 3.29 -28.65
N LYS A 394 0.32 4.04 -29.36
CA LYS A 394 0.24 4.18 -30.83
C LYS A 394 0.42 2.87 -31.60
N SER A 395 0.94 1.83 -30.94
CA SER A 395 1.28 0.54 -31.57
C SER A 395 0.32 -0.60 -31.23
N PHE A 396 -0.76 -0.35 -30.49
CA PHE A 396 -1.67 -1.42 -30.08
C PHE A 396 -2.34 -2.07 -31.31
N GLN A 397 -2.02 -3.34 -31.53
CA GLN A 397 -2.59 -4.18 -32.59
C GLN A 397 -2.88 -5.57 -32.05
N ILE A 398 -3.97 -6.19 -32.51
CA ILE A 398 -4.33 -7.55 -32.09
C ILE A 398 -3.25 -8.55 -32.48
N ALA A 399 -2.67 -8.43 -33.68
CA ALA A 399 -1.57 -9.29 -34.13
C ALA A 399 -0.39 -9.26 -33.16
N SER A 400 0.01 -8.09 -32.67
CA SER A 400 1.05 -7.93 -31.64
C SER A 400 0.60 -8.49 -30.29
N LEU A 401 -0.66 -8.28 -29.91
CA LEU A 401 -1.22 -8.78 -28.66
C LEU A 401 -1.23 -10.32 -28.62
N ILE A 402 -1.60 -11.02 -29.68
CA ILE A 402 -1.72 -12.49 -29.66
C ILE A 402 -0.53 -13.22 -30.31
N GLN A 403 0.37 -12.47 -30.95
CA GLN A 403 1.50 -12.97 -31.75
C GLN A 403 1.07 -14.01 -32.80
N ASP A 404 -0.08 -13.78 -33.44
CA ASP A 404 -0.67 -14.64 -34.46
C ASP A 404 -1.50 -13.77 -35.43
N GLU A 405 -0.93 -13.51 -36.60
CA GLU A 405 -1.49 -12.58 -37.58
C GLU A 405 -2.76 -13.13 -38.25
N GLN A 406 -2.81 -14.44 -38.52
CA GLN A 406 -3.98 -15.08 -39.15
C GLN A 406 -5.17 -15.14 -38.20
N LEU A 407 -4.92 -15.46 -36.93
CA LEU A 407 -5.97 -15.44 -35.93
C LEU A 407 -6.46 -14.01 -35.68
N ALA A 408 -5.55 -13.02 -35.67
CA ALA A 408 -5.87 -11.63 -35.38
C ALA A 408 -6.86 -11.02 -36.38
N GLN A 409 -6.75 -11.35 -37.66
CA GLN A 409 -7.68 -10.87 -38.71
C GLN A 409 -9.14 -11.19 -38.39
N GLN A 410 -9.41 -12.28 -37.65
CA GLN A 410 -10.78 -12.66 -37.27
C GLN A 410 -11.40 -11.75 -36.20
N TYR A 411 -10.60 -10.87 -35.57
CA TYR A 411 -11.01 -10.01 -34.45
C TYR A 411 -10.83 -8.52 -34.72
N GLU A 412 -10.38 -8.09 -35.91
CA GLU A 412 -10.13 -6.66 -36.21
C GLU A 412 -11.36 -5.76 -35.98
N ASP A 413 -12.53 -6.24 -36.36
CA ASP A 413 -13.83 -5.58 -36.12
C ASP A 413 -14.52 -6.09 -34.83
N GLY A 414 -13.81 -6.85 -34.02
CA GLY A 414 -14.30 -7.49 -32.82
C GLY A 414 -14.49 -6.53 -31.65
N SER A 415 -15.08 -7.07 -30.58
CA SER A 415 -15.30 -6.36 -29.33
C SER A 415 -14.19 -6.65 -28.32
N LEU A 416 -13.90 -5.69 -27.45
CA LEU A 416 -12.87 -5.79 -26.41
C LEU A 416 -13.46 -5.55 -25.02
N VAL A 417 -13.12 -6.45 -24.10
CA VAL A 417 -13.32 -6.24 -22.66
C VAL A 417 -11.97 -6.07 -22.00
N ILE A 418 -11.86 -5.09 -21.10
CA ILE A 418 -10.69 -4.87 -20.25
C ILE A 418 -11.15 -5.00 -18.79
N ALA A 419 -10.75 -6.07 -18.13
CA ALA A 419 -11.06 -6.34 -16.73
C ALA A 419 -9.78 -6.16 -15.90
N ARG A 420 -9.59 -4.99 -15.30
CA ARG A 420 -8.40 -4.65 -14.51
C ARG A 420 -8.62 -5.00 -13.04
N LEU A 421 -7.75 -5.84 -12.48
CA LEU A 421 -7.81 -6.22 -11.08
C LEU A 421 -6.84 -5.34 -10.28
N ALA A 422 -7.37 -4.57 -9.34
CA ALA A 422 -6.56 -3.81 -8.37
C ALA A 422 -6.13 -4.73 -7.21
N PRO A 423 -5.10 -4.37 -6.43
CA PRO A 423 -4.60 -5.22 -5.35
C PRO A 423 -5.67 -5.72 -4.37
N GLN A 424 -6.67 -4.89 -4.06
CA GLN A 424 -7.76 -5.24 -3.13
C GLN A 424 -8.78 -6.27 -3.65
N ASP A 425 -8.81 -6.51 -4.96
CA ASP A 425 -9.82 -7.36 -5.57
C ASP A 425 -9.57 -8.86 -5.28
N TYR A 426 -10.48 -9.72 -5.70
CA TYR A 426 -10.28 -11.17 -5.73
C TYR A 426 -9.49 -11.56 -6.99
N HIS A 427 -8.30 -12.13 -6.80
CA HIS A 427 -7.32 -12.36 -7.88
C HIS A 427 -7.37 -13.73 -8.54
N ARG A 428 -8.45 -14.49 -8.34
CA ARG A 428 -8.77 -15.62 -9.21
C ARG A 428 -9.78 -15.19 -10.26
N PHE A 429 -9.64 -15.75 -11.45
CA PHE A 429 -10.44 -15.40 -12.61
C PHE A 429 -11.09 -16.63 -13.21
N HIS A 430 -12.23 -16.39 -13.85
CA HIS A 430 -13.20 -17.40 -14.20
C HIS A 430 -13.59 -17.28 -15.67
N VAL A 431 -14.09 -18.37 -16.24
CA VAL A 431 -14.51 -18.41 -17.63
C VAL A 431 -15.78 -17.56 -17.84
N PRO A 432 -15.80 -16.66 -18.84
CA PRO A 432 -16.94 -15.76 -19.04
C PRO A 432 -18.10 -16.42 -19.79
N VAL A 433 -17.84 -17.52 -20.52
CA VAL A 433 -18.81 -18.21 -21.38
C VAL A 433 -18.66 -19.72 -21.26
N THR A 434 -19.76 -20.45 -21.45
CA THR A 434 -19.75 -21.91 -21.52
C THR A 434 -19.14 -22.36 -22.85
N GLY A 435 -18.27 -23.38 -22.82
CA GLY A 435 -17.57 -23.86 -24.01
C GLY A 435 -16.52 -24.92 -23.71
N ILE A 436 -15.59 -25.10 -24.64
CA ILE A 436 -14.44 -26.00 -24.53
C ILE A 436 -13.17 -25.15 -24.51
N ILE A 437 -12.29 -25.40 -23.55
CA ILE A 437 -10.98 -24.74 -23.48
C ILE A 437 -10.11 -25.25 -24.63
N GLY A 438 -9.67 -24.33 -25.48
CA GLY A 438 -8.71 -24.60 -26.54
C GLY A 438 -7.26 -24.36 -26.08
N PRO A 439 -6.33 -24.21 -27.04
CA PRO A 439 -4.91 -24.00 -26.75
C PRO A 439 -4.67 -22.75 -25.90
N SER A 440 -3.71 -22.85 -24.98
CA SER A 440 -3.20 -21.74 -24.19
C SER A 440 -1.75 -21.42 -24.58
N LYS A 441 -1.51 -20.23 -25.11
CA LYS A 441 -0.21 -19.76 -25.59
C LYS A 441 0.40 -18.75 -24.61
N PRO A 442 1.40 -19.13 -23.79
CA PRO A 442 2.16 -18.16 -23.01
C PRO A 442 3.04 -17.31 -23.94
N ILE A 443 3.07 -16.01 -23.66
CA ILE A 443 3.88 -15.02 -24.39
C ILE A 443 4.73 -14.29 -23.35
N ASP A 444 6.06 -14.36 -23.50
CA ASP A 444 6.97 -13.64 -22.62
C ASP A 444 6.94 -12.12 -22.91
N GLY A 445 7.22 -11.33 -21.90
CA GLY A 445 7.12 -9.88 -21.98
C GLY A 445 7.67 -9.20 -20.72
N THR A 446 7.45 -7.90 -20.61
CA THR A 446 7.79 -7.08 -19.44
C THR A 446 6.63 -7.03 -18.43
N TYR A 447 6.72 -6.14 -17.45
CA TYR A 447 5.72 -5.95 -16.39
C TYR A 447 5.44 -4.47 -16.16
N PHE A 448 4.98 -3.76 -17.19
CA PHE A 448 4.44 -2.41 -17.04
C PHE A 448 3.19 -2.42 -16.18
N THR A 449 2.91 -1.31 -15.51
CA THR A 449 1.68 -1.17 -14.74
C THR A 449 0.47 -1.14 -15.66
N VAL A 450 -0.60 -1.79 -15.24
CA VAL A 450 -1.92 -1.71 -15.89
C VAL A 450 -2.78 -0.61 -15.26
N ASN A 451 -2.21 0.25 -14.41
CA ASN A 451 -2.94 1.41 -13.91
C ASN A 451 -3.31 2.34 -15.10
N PRO A 452 -4.50 2.96 -15.11
CA PRO A 452 -4.91 3.84 -16.19
C PRO A 452 -3.96 5.01 -16.49
N ILE A 453 -3.13 5.42 -15.52
CA ILE A 453 -2.06 6.40 -15.73
C ILE A 453 -1.02 5.98 -16.77
N ALA A 454 -0.86 4.68 -17.03
CA ALA A 454 0.02 4.13 -18.05
C ALA A 454 -0.72 3.76 -19.33
N ILE A 455 -1.89 3.11 -19.23
CA ILE A 455 -2.67 2.65 -20.41
C ILE A 455 -3.09 3.82 -21.31
N ARG A 456 -3.33 4.99 -20.71
CA ARG A 456 -3.79 6.19 -21.41
C ARG A 456 -2.66 7.07 -21.94
N GLU A 457 -1.43 6.56 -21.92
CA GLU A 457 -0.23 7.21 -22.45
C GLU A 457 0.31 6.43 -23.67
N ASP A 458 1.36 6.94 -24.31
CA ASP A 458 1.96 6.37 -25.52
C ASP A 458 2.88 5.17 -25.23
N ILE A 459 2.38 4.19 -24.47
CA ILE A 459 3.08 2.96 -24.10
C ILE A 459 2.14 1.78 -24.35
N ASP A 460 2.61 0.78 -25.09
CA ASP A 460 1.82 -0.41 -25.43
C ASP A 460 1.86 -1.46 -24.31
N VAL A 461 1.22 -1.13 -23.18
CA VAL A 461 1.23 -1.93 -21.94
C VAL A 461 0.79 -3.38 -22.19
N TYR A 462 -0.28 -3.59 -22.95
CA TYR A 462 -0.87 -4.92 -23.11
C TYR A 462 -0.05 -5.82 -24.04
N CYS A 463 0.52 -5.29 -25.13
CA CYS A 463 1.32 -6.09 -26.07
C CYS A 463 2.75 -6.35 -25.57
N GLU A 464 3.28 -5.48 -24.71
CA GLU A 464 4.63 -5.62 -24.15
C GLU A 464 4.67 -6.51 -22.91
N ASN A 465 3.58 -6.56 -22.13
CA ASN A 465 3.56 -7.33 -20.90
C ASN A 465 3.51 -8.84 -21.14
N LYS A 466 4.10 -9.58 -20.19
CA LYS A 466 3.96 -11.04 -20.13
C LYS A 466 2.48 -11.40 -20.00
N ARG A 467 2.04 -12.36 -20.80
CA ARG A 467 0.64 -12.75 -20.89
C ARG A 467 0.44 -14.19 -21.35
N CYS A 468 -0.79 -14.68 -21.27
CA CYS A 468 -1.19 -15.96 -21.81
C CYS A 468 -2.50 -15.81 -22.58
N VAL A 469 -2.54 -16.30 -23.82
CA VAL A 469 -3.72 -16.28 -24.69
C VAL A 469 -4.36 -17.66 -24.65
N THR A 470 -5.55 -17.78 -24.06
CA THR A 470 -6.35 -19.00 -24.04
C THR A 470 -7.54 -18.86 -24.96
N GLN A 471 -7.80 -19.86 -25.80
CA GLN A 471 -9.00 -19.90 -26.65
C GLN A 471 -10.14 -20.60 -25.90
N ILE A 472 -11.36 -20.11 -26.06
CA ILE A 472 -12.57 -20.77 -25.56
C ILE A 472 -13.52 -20.93 -26.76
N ASP A 473 -13.76 -22.16 -27.18
CA ASP A 473 -14.71 -22.48 -28.25
C ASP A 473 -16.11 -22.60 -27.64
N SER A 474 -16.92 -21.55 -27.82
CA SER A 474 -18.29 -21.47 -27.31
C SER A 474 -19.29 -21.66 -28.45
N GLU A 475 -20.30 -22.49 -28.21
CA GLU A 475 -21.44 -22.69 -29.13
C GLU A 475 -22.17 -21.37 -29.41
N TYR A 476 -22.35 -20.52 -28.39
CA TYR A 476 -23.17 -19.30 -28.47
C TYR A 476 -22.36 -18.02 -28.70
N PHE A 477 -21.04 -18.03 -28.50
CA PHE A 477 -20.21 -16.83 -28.69
C PHE A 477 -19.13 -17.00 -29.76
N GLY A 478 -19.08 -18.18 -30.39
CA GLY A 478 -17.97 -18.59 -31.24
C GLY A 478 -16.68 -18.74 -30.43
N LYS A 479 -15.55 -18.61 -31.12
CA LYS A 479 -14.23 -18.60 -30.48
C LYS A 479 -13.99 -17.27 -29.77
N VAL A 480 -13.82 -17.32 -28.45
CA VAL A 480 -13.48 -16.18 -27.60
C VAL A 480 -12.00 -16.29 -27.21
N LEU A 481 -11.25 -15.18 -27.29
CA LEU A 481 -9.88 -15.15 -26.76
C LEU A 481 -9.89 -14.58 -25.35
N PHE A 482 -9.40 -15.36 -24.40
CA PHE A 482 -9.19 -14.98 -23.01
C PHE A 482 -7.70 -14.72 -22.79
N ILE A 483 -7.33 -13.47 -22.53
CA ILE A 483 -5.93 -13.06 -22.45
C ILE A 483 -5.64 -12.61 -21.02
N SER A 484 -4.87 -13.42 -20.29
CA SER A 484 -4.41 -13.08 -18.94
C SER A 484 -3.11 -12.28 -19.06
N VAL A 485 -3.07 -11.05 -18.55
CA VAL A 485 -1.92 -10.14 -18.63
C VAL A 485 -1.39 -9.85 -17.23
N GLY A 486 -0.11 -10.18 -17.01
CA GLY A 486 0.60 -9.80 -15.79
C GLY A 486 1.03 -8.34 -15.85
N ALA A 487 1.11 -7.66 -14.71
CA ALA A 487 1.64 -6.30 -14.61
C ALA A 487 2.73 -6.22 -13.55
N THR A 488 3.18 -5.02 -13.23
CA THR A 488 4.21 -4.77 -12.20
C THR A 488 3.89 -5.52 -10.90
N LEU A 489 4.91 -6.21 -10.38
CA LEU A 489 4.86 -7.08 -9.20
C LEU A 489 4.14 -8.43 -9.39
N VAL A 490 3.32 -8.63 -10.44
CA VAL A 490 2.71 -9.93 -10.77
C VAL A 490 3.62 -10.77 -11.65
N GLY A 491 4.36 -11.68 -11.02
CA GLY A 491 5.26 -12.60 -11.74
C GLY A 491 4.59 -13.86 -12.30
N SER A 492 3.37 -14.20 -11.86
CA SER A 492 2.79 -15.53 -12.09
C SER A 492 1.34 -15.48 -12.58
N ILE A 493 1.12 -16.10 -13.74
CA ILE A 493 -0.19 -16.39 -14.31
C ILE A 493 -0.36 -17.90 -14.22
N ASN A 494 -1.25 -18.38 -13.35
CA ASN A 494 -1.46 -19.79 -13.12
C ASN A 494 -2.83 -20.20 -13.67
N LEU A 495 -2.84 -21.05 -14.70
CA LEU A 495 -4.08 -21.60 -15.25
C LEU A 495 -4.48 -22.86 -14.48
N THR A 496 -5.77 -23.02 -14.26
CA THR A 496 -6.35 -24.19 -13.57
C THR A 496 -7.14 -25.09 -14.49
N THR A 497 -7.49 -24.61 -15.68
CA THR A 497 -8.09 -25.41 -16.75
C THR A 497 -7.05 -26.00 -17.69
N THR A 498 -7.41 -27.08 -18.37
CA THR A 498 -6.59 -27.71 -19.41
C THR A 498 -7.27 -27.70 -20.77
N GLU A 499 -6.49 -27.75 -21.85
CA GLU A 499 -7.01 -27.90 -23.22
C GLU A 499 -7.92 -29.15 -23.35
N GLY A 500 -9.04 -29.00 -24.06
CA GLY A 500 -10.08 -30.01 -24.22
C GLY A 500 -11.10 -30.08 -23.07
N GLN A 501 -10.91 -29.32 -21.98
CA GLN A 501 -11.84 -29.32 -20.86
C GLN A 501 -13.15 -28.61 -21.22
N HIS A 502 -14.28 -29.26 -20.95
CA HIS A 502 -15.59 -28.62 -20.96
C HIS A 502 -15.73 -27.75 -19.72
N VAL A 503 -16.14 -26.49 -19.92
CA VAL A 503 -16.31 -25.49 -18.86
C VAL A 503 -17.66 -24.81 -18.97
N THR A 504 -18.24 -24.48 -17.83
CA THR A 504 -19.45 -23.66 -17.70
C THR A 504 -19.07 -22.25 -17.28
N LYS A 505 -19.77 -21.23 -17.79
CA LYS A 505 -19.56 -19.84 -17.35
C LYS A 505 -19.51 -19.75 -15.81
N GLY A 506 -18.50 -19.08 -15.27
CA GLY A 506 -18.24 -19.00 -13.84
C GLY A 506 -17.31 -20.09 -13.26
N ASP A 507 -16.92 -21.10 -14.03
CA ASP A 507 -15.86 -22.03 -13.61
C ASP A 507 -14.50 -21.30 -13.49
N GLU A 508 -13.63 -21.75 -12.59
CA GLU A 508 -12.31 -21.15 -12.36
C GLU A 508 -11.36 -21.43 -13.54
N GLN A 509 -10.84 -20.38 -14.16
CA GLN A 509 -9.89 -20.44 -15.27
C GLN A 509 -8.43 -20.34 -14.79
N GLY A 510 -8.19 -19.59 -13.70
CA GLY A 510 -6.86 -19.43 -13.14
C GLY A 510 -6.78 -18.35 -12.06
N TYR A 511 -5.56 -17.97 -11.71
CA TYR A 511 -5.30 -16.91 -10.72
C TYR A 511 -3.97 -16.20 -10.93
N PHE A 512 -3.89 -14.98 -10.42
CA PHE A 512 -2.67 -14.19 -10.31
C PHE A 512 -2.09 -14.28 -8.89
N ALA A 513 -0.76 -14.31 -8.79
CA ALA A 513 -0.07 -14.00 -7.53
C ALA A 513 0.02 -12.47 -7.33
N PHE A 514 0.55 -12.01 -6.18
CA PHE A 514 0.55 -10.60 -5.78
C PHE A 514 0.98 -9.61 -6.87
N GLY A 515 0.23 -8.52 -7.03
CA GLY A 515 0.54 -7.34 -7.85
C GLY A 515 -0.65 -6.88 -8.70
N GLY A 516 -0.42 -6.00 -9.69
CA GLY A 516 -1.46 -5.59 -10.65
C GLY A 516 -1.67 -6.59 -11.80
N SER A 517 -2.90 -6.78 -12.24
CA SER A 517 -3.19 -7.71 -13.34
C SER A 517 -4.39 -7.26 -14.18
N THR A 518 -4.52 -7.80 -15.39
CA THR A 518 -5.63 -7.48 -16.29
C THR A 518 -6.01 -8.70 -17.10
N ILE A 519 -7.30 -8.86 -17.37
CA ILE A 519 -7.83 -9.81 -18.32
C ILE A 519 -8.40 -9.04 -19.51
N LEU A 520 -8.02 -9.45 -20.71
CA LEU A 520 -8.64 -8.98 -21.94
C LEU A 520 -9.50 -10.09 -22.52
N LEU A 521 -10.73 -9.78 -22.94
CA LEU A 521 -11.56 -10.69 -23.72
C LEU A 521 -11.75 -10.10 -25.12
N LEU A 522 -11.48 -10.92 -26.14
CA LEU A 522 -11.79 -10.58 -27.53
C LEU A 522 -12.92 -11.46 -28.02
N PHE A 523 -13.97 -10.81 -28.50
CA PHE A 523 -15.10 -11.43 -29.17
C PHE A 523 -15.06 -11.05 -30.64
N LYS A 524 -15.45 -11.98 -31.53
CA LYS A 524 -15.60 -11.65 -32.94
C LYS A 524 -16.72 -10.63 -33.14
N LYS A 525 -16.69 -9.94 -34.27
CA LYS A 525 -17.74 -9.00 -34.66
C LYS A 525 -19.11 -9.67 -34.59
N ASN A 526 -20.09 -8.99 -34.01
CA ASN A 526 -21.48 -9.44 -33.91
C ASN A 526 -21.63 -10.82 -33.23
N THR A 527 -20.86 -11.12 -32.17
CA THR A 527 -21.10 -12.32 -31.35
C THR A 527 -21.58 -12.04 -29.93
N ILE A 528 -21.41 -10.80 -29.45
CA ILE A 528 -21.88 -10.36 -28.14
C ILE A 528 -22.51 -8.97 -28.21
N GLN A 529 -23.61 -8.79 -27.48
CA GLN A 529 -24.18 -7.51 -27.11
C GLN A 529 -23.91 -7.29 -25.62
N PHE A 530 -23.08 -6.30 -25.29
CA PHE A 530 -22.80 -5.98 -23.89
C PHE A 530 -23.98 -5.28 -23.21
N ASP A 531 -24.04 -5.40 -21.89
CA ASP A 531 -24.98 -4.65 -21.07
C ASP A 531 -24.81 -3.15 -21.28
N THR A 532 -25.94 -2.43 -21.39
CA THR A 532 -25.95 -1.02 -21.83
C THR A 532 -25.21 -0.10 -20.85
N ASP A 533 -25.32 -0.35 -19.55
CA ASP A 533 -24.64 0.45 -18.52
C ASP A 533 -23.12 0.34 -18.61
N LEU A 534 -22.59 -0.86 -18.90
CA LEU A 534 -21.16 -1.09 -19.09
C LEU A 534 -20.63 -0.30 -20.30
N ILE A 535 -21.37 -0.28 -21.41
CA ILE A 535 -21.01 0.52 -22.60
C ILE A 535 -21.01 2.02 -22.24
N VAL A 536 -22.11 2.51 -21.63
CA VAL A 536 -22.26 3.93 -21.28
C VAL A 536 -21.12 4.40 -20.37
N ASN A 537 -20.76 3.62 -19.35
CA ASN A 537 -19.65 3.96 -18.46
C ASN A 537 -18.31 3.98 -19.21
N SER A 538 -18.10 3.03 -20.12
CA SER A 538 -16.85 2.91 -20.90
C SER A 538 -16.64 4.04 -21.90
N THR A 539 -17.69 4.80 -22.26
CA THR A 539 -17.55 6.03 -23.06
C THR A 539 -17.01 7.23 -22.26
N LYS A 540 -16.96 7.11 -20.94
CA LYS A 540 -16.51 8.15 -20.00
C LYS A 540 -15.18 7.72 -19.36
N PRO A 541 -14.42 8.64 -18.73
CA PRO A 541 -13.25 8.27 -17.93
C PRO A 541 -13.68 7.68 -16.58
N ILE A 542 -14.53 6.65 -16.61
CA ILE A 542 -15.10 5.96 -15.45
C ILE A 542 -14.94 4.46 -15.67
N GLU A 543 -14.35 3.77 -14.70
CA GLU A 543 -14.33 2.31 -14.66
C GLU A 543 -15.57 1.78 -13.96
N THR A 544 -16.09 0.62 -14.37
CA THR A 544 -17.20 -0.02 -13.65
C THR A 544 -16.67 -1.12 -12.73
N LEU A 545 -16.80 -0.97 -11.42
CA LEU A 545 -16.48 -2.05 -10.47
C LEU A 545 -17.57 -3.12 -10.55
N VAL A 546 -17.15 -4.32 -10.94
CA VAL A 546 -17.97 -5.51 -11.07
C VAL A 546 -17.36 -6.66 -10.27
N LYS A 547 -18.18 -7.65 -9.98
CA LYS A 547 -17.77 -8.90 -9.34
C LYS A 547 -17.79 -10.03 -10.37
N VAL A 548 -16.96 -11.06 -10.16
CA VAL A 548 -17.02 -12.26 -10.98
C VAL A 548 -18.44 -12.85 -10.96
N GLY A 549 -18.90 -13.33 -12.12
CA GLY A 549 -20.23 -13.94 -12.25
C GLY A 549 -21.38 -12.97 -12.52
N THR A 550 -21.19 -11.65 -12.39
CA THR A 550 -22.23 -10.68 -12.81
C THR A 550 -22.40 -10.65 -14.32
N SER A 551 -23.59 -10.25 -14.82
CA SER A 551 -23.86 -10.16 -16.26
C SER A 551 -22.80 -9.33 -17.00
N LEU A 552 -22.32 -9.80 -18.15
CA LEU A 552 -21.46 -9.02 -19.05
C LEU A 552 -22.23 -8.60 -20.31
N GLY A 553 -23.13 -9.47 -20.78
CA GLY A 553 -23.91 -9.30 -21.99
C GLY A 553 -24.46 -10.63 -22.48
N ASN A 554 -25.16 -10.59 -23.61
CA ASN A 554 -25.77 -11.76 -24.22
C ASN A 554 -25.21 -12.02 -25.62
N SER A 555 -25.27 -13.29 -26.03
CA SER A 555 -24.98 -13.73 -27.38
C SER A 555 -25.95 -13.08 -28.38
N VAL A 556 -25.45 -12.83 -29.58
CA VAL A 556 -26.23 -12.39 -30.75
C VAL A 556 -26.04 -13.31 -31.96
N LEU A 557 -25.47 -14.50 -31.73
CA LEU A 557 -25.31 -15.55 -32.75
C LEU A 557 -26.58 -16.37 -32.97
#